data_AF-A0A7V1N7H6-F1
#
_entry.id   AF-A0A7V1N7H6-F1
#
_cell.length_a   1.000
_cell.length_b   1.000
_cell.length_c   1.000
_cell.angle_alpha   90.00
_cell.angle_beta   90.00
_cell.angle_gamma   90.00
#
_symmetry.space_group_name_H-M   'P 1'
#
loop_
_entity.id
_entity.type
_entity.pdbx_description
1 polymer ?
#
loop_
_entity_poly.entity_id
_entity_poly.type
_entity_poly.pdbx_seq_one_letter_code
_entity_poly.pdbx_strand_id
1 'polypeptide(L)' 'MGRHIHGGMELEDVAREAPVAIRHLTRKGVVCIQCGTPLWKTVEEAIRDAGVEDVEGMIAEVNRAIDEQK' A
#
# COMPACT_ATOMS: atom_id res chain seq x y z
N MET A 1 8.41 0.25 16.41
CA MET A 1 8.79 0.68 15.05
C MET A 1 7.56 0.63 14.16
N GLY A 2 7.00 1.78 13.79
CA GLY A 2 6.04 1.81 12.69
C GLY A 2 6.85 1.73 11.40
N ARG A 3 6.62 0.72 10.57
CA ARG A 3 7.33 0.58 9.30
C ARG A 3 6.63 1.43 8.26
N HIS A 4 7.31 2.47 7.79
CA HIS A 4 6.87 3.22 6.62
C HIS A 4 7.03 2.35 5.38
N ILE A 5 6.10 2.49 4.44
CA ILE A 5 6.13 1.82 3.15
C ILE A 5 6.77 2.72 2.10
N HIS A 6 7.32 2.11 1.04
CA HIS A 6 7.90 2.81 -0.11
C HIS A 6 7.54 2.08 -1.41
N GLY A 7 7.61 2.76 -2.55
CA GLY A 7 7.07 2.29 -3.83
C GLY A 7 7.62 0.95 -4.29
N GLY A 8 8.90 0.68 -4.02
CA GLY A 8 9.58 -0.58 -4.33
C GLY A 8 9.33 -1.74 -3.34
N MET A 9 8.49 -1.56 -2.32
CA MET A 9 8.15 -2.65 -1.40
C MET A 9 7.10 -3.56 -2.03
N GLU A 10 7.24 -4.87 -1.85
CA GLU A 10 6.24 -5.83 -2.30
C GLU A 10 4.98 -5.74 -1.45
N LEU A 11 3.80 -5.87 -2.07
CA LEU A 11 2.53 -5.85 -1.35
C LEU A 11 2.44 -6.96 -0.28
N GLU A 12 3.12 -8.10 -0.49
CA GLU A 12 3.20 -9.17 0.50
C GLU A 12 3.94 -8.72 1.77
N ASP A 13 5.11 -8.10 1.63
CA ASP A 13 5.85 -7.54 2.77
C ASP A 13 5.07 -6.42 3.45
N VAL A 14 4.43 -5.54 2.67
CA VAL A 14 3.54 -4.51 3.24
C VAL A 14 2.39 -5.15 4.01
N ALA A 15 1.75 -6.20 3.49
CA ALA A 15 0.67 -6.89 4.18
C ALA A 15 1.15 -7.54 5.49
N ARG A 16 2.37 -8.07 5.51
CA ARG A 16 2.97 -8.74 6.66
C ARG A 16 3.49 -7.76 7.70
N GLU A 17 4.13 -6.68 7.28
CA GLU A 17 4.81 -5.71 8.15
C GLU A 17 3.94 -4.51 8.51
N ALA A 18 3.04 -4.10 7.62
CA ALA A 18 2.17 -2.93 7.74
C ALA A 18 0.75 -3.21 7.19
N PRO A 19 -0.02 -4.14 7.77
CA PRO A 19 -1.37 -4.49 7.30
C PRO A 19 -2.34 -3.29 7.27
N VAL A 20 -2.09 -2.27 8.09
CA VAL A 20 -2.83 -1.00 8.09
C VAL A 20 -2.67 -0.26 6.75
N ALA A 21 -1.50 -0.32 6.14
CA ALA A 21 -1.21 0.28 4.84
C ALA A 21 -2.07 -0.35 3.74
N ILE A 22 -2.14 -1.69 3.70
CA ILE A 22 -3.01 -2.42 2.76
C ILE A 22 -4.46 -1.99 2.94
N ARG A 23 -4.95 -1.89 4.17
CA ARG A 23 -6.33 -1.46 4.43
C ARG A 23 -6.61 -0.04 3.92
N HIS A 24 -5.63 0.86 3.97
CA HIS A 24 -5.75 2.20 3.40
C HIS A 24 -5.71 2.19 1.87
N LEU A 25 -4.77 1.44 1.28
CA LEU A 25 -4.69 1.24 -0.17
C LEU A 25 -6.01 0.67 -0.72
N THR A 26 -6.55 -0.38 -0.11
CA THR A 26 -7.84 -0.96 -0.49
C THR A 26 -9.00 0.04 -0.36
N ARG A 27 -9.02 0.88 0.68
CA ARG A 27 -10.04 1.94 0.84
C ARG A 27 -9.97 2.99 -0.27
N LYS A 28 -8.79 3.23 -0.82
CA LYS A 28 -8.57 4.13 -1.96
C LYS A 28 -8.85 3.48 -3.32
N GLY A 29 -9.22 2.21 -3.37
CA GLY A 29 -9.45 1.47 -4.61
C GLY A 29 -8.22 0.77 -5.17
N VAL A 30 -7.10 0.75 -4.45
CA VAL A 30 -5.92 -0.02 -4.84
C VAL A 30 -6.16 -1.49 -4.51
N VAL A 31 -6.23 -2.33 -5.54
CA VAL A 31 -6.40 -3.77 -5.36
C VAL A 31 -5.06 -4.37 -4.95
N CYS A 32 -4.93 -4.78 -3.68
CA CYS A 32 -3.73 -5.47 -3.19
C CYS A 32 -3.88 -7.00 -3.15
N ILE A 33 -5.13 -7.49 -3.16
CA ILE A 33 -5.47 -8.91 -3.08
C ILE A 33 -6.54 -9.19 -4.13
N GLN A 34 -6.26 -10.10 -5.06
CA GLN A 34 -7.21 -10.49 -6.11
C GLN A 34 -7.43 -12.00 -6.06
N CYS A 35 -8.70 -12.42 -6.09
CA CYS A 35 -9.10 -13.84 -6.06
C CYS A 35 -8.54 -14.67 -4.87
N GLY A 36 -8.19 -14.02 -3.75
CA GLY A 36 -7.65 -14.69 -2.55
C GLY A 36 -6.14 -14.93 -2.56
N THR A 37 -5.40 -14.34 -3.50
CA THR A 37 -3.93 -14.39 -3.55
C THR A 37 -3.36 -12.97 -3.48
N PRO A 38 -2.32 -12.70 -2.67
CA PRO A 38 -1.62 -11.42 -2.71
C PRO A 38 -1.03 -11.22 -4.11
N LEU A 39 -1.16 -10.01 -4.66
CA LEU A 39 -0.50 -9.70 -5.90
C LEU A 39 1.01 -9.66 -5.67
N TRP A 40 1.78 -10.39 -6.48
CA TRP A 40 3.25 -10.23 -6.60
C TRP A 40 3.58 -8.96 -7.37
N LYS A 41 3.13 -7.83 -6.83
CA LYS A 41 3.35 -6.49 -7.34
C LYS A 41 3.93 -5.63 -6.22
N THR A 42 4.65 -4.59 -6.63
CA THR A 42 5.09 -3.56 -5.69
C THR A 42 3.94 -2.60 -5.38
N VAL A 43 4.08 -1.84 -4.30
CA VAL A 43 3.13 -0.77 -3.94
C VAL A 43 2.92 0.20 -5.09
N GLU A 44 4.01 0.61 -5.74
CA GLU A 44 3.95 1.51 -6.90
C GLU A 44 3.12 0.90 -8.04
N GLU A 45 3.40 -0.35 -8.40
CA GLU A 45 2.69 -1.04 -9.48
C GLU A 45 1.19 -1.17 -9.19
N ALA A 46 0.81 -1.44 -7.93
CA ALA A 46 -0.58 -1.53 -7.53
C ALA A 46 -1.29 -0.16 -7.55
N ILE A 47 -0.62 0.90 -7.10
CA ILE A 47 -1.15 2.27 -7.12
C ILE A 47 -1.34 2.74 -8.57
N ARG A 48 -0.39 2.44 -9.46
CA ARG A 48 -0.49 2.76 -10.89
C ARG A 48 -1.61 1.98 -11.57
N ASP A 49 -1.79 0.72 -11.22
CA ASP A 49 -2.90 -0.12 -11.71
C ASP A 49 -4.27 0.45 -11.30
N ALA A 50 -4.35 1.06 -10.11
CA ALA A 50 -5.53 1.79 -9.64
C ALA A 50 -5.78 3.11 -10.39
N GLY A 51 -4.92 3.49 -11.34
CA GLY A 51 -5.02 4.73 -12.12
C GLY A 51 -4.50 5.96 -11.39
N VAL A 52 -3.72 5.79 -10.31
CA VAL A 52 -3.10 6.89 -9.59
C VAL A 52 -1.71 7.15 -10.16
N GLU A 53 -1.54 8.32 -10.77
CA GLU A 53 -0.24 8.78 -11.30
C GLU A 53 0.69 9.27 -10.20
N ASP A 54 0.14 9.87 -9.14
CA ASP A 54 0.89 10.41 -8.00
C ASP A 54 1.15 9.33 -6.93
N VAL A 55 2.11 8.44 -7.24
CA VAL A 55 2.49 7.34 -6.36
C VAL A 55 3.12 7.85 -5.07
N GLU A 56 4.00 8.83 -5.15
CA GLU A 56 4.74 9.36 -4.00
C GLU A 56 3.83 10.04 -2.97
N GLY A 57 2.89 10.89 -3.42
CA GLY A 57 1.94 11.53 -2.51
C GLY A 57 0.96 10.54 -1.91
N MET A 58 0.56 9.51 -2.66
CA MET A 58 -0.23 8.38 -2.14
C MET A 58 0.52 7.64 -1.02
N ILE A 59 1.79 7.30 -1.23
CA ILE A 59 2.64 6.65 -0.22
C ILE A 59 2.81 7.54 1.01
N ALA A 60 3.09 8.83 0.81
CA ALA A 60 3.24 9.78 1.91
C ALA A 60 1.93 9.93 2.71
N GLU A 61 0.77 9.92 2.07
CA GLU A 61 -0.52 9.93 2.74
C GLU A 61 -0.77 8.65 3.53
N VAL A 62 -0.51 7.48 2.94
CA VAL A 62 -0.64 6.19 3.64
C VAL A 62 0.30 6.14 4.85
N ASN A 63 1.55 6.61 4.70
CA ASN A 63 2.51 6.67 5.81
C ASN A 63 2.04 7.60 6.94
N ARG A 64 1.49 8.77 6.61
CA ARG A 64 0.86 9.66 7.62
C ARG A 64 -0.28 8.94 8.35
N ALA A 65 -1.15 8.27 7.60
CA ALA A 65 -2.30 7.58 8.18
C ALA A 65 -1.95 6.29 8.96
N ILE A 66 -0.74 5.75 8.79
CA ILE A 66 -0.17 4.71 9.65
C ILE A 66 0.28 5.31 11.00
N ASP A 67 0.90 6.48 10.98
CA ASP A 67 1.39 7.15 12.19
C ASP A 67 0.23 7.73 13.04
N GLU A 68 -0.83 8.23 12.40
CA GLU A 68 -2.02 8.77 13.07
C GLU A 68 -2.91 7.69 13.73
N GLN A 69 -2.83 6.42 13.32
CA GLN A 69 -3.60 5.32 13.90
C GLN A 69 -2.83 4.55 14.99
N LYS A 70 -1.79 5.16 15.56
CA LYS A 70 -0.87 4.57 16.52
C LYS A 70 -1.25 4.90 17.97
#